data_AF-A0A6N0IPV0-F1
#
_entry.id   AF-A0A6N0IPV0-F1
#
_cell.length_a   1.000
_cell.length_b   1.000
_cell.length_c   1.000
_cell.angle_alpha   90.00
_cell.angle_beta   90.00
_cell.angle_gamma   90.00
#
_symmetry.space_group_name_H-M   'P 1'
#
loop_
_entity.id
_entity.type
_entity.pdbx_description
1 polymer ?
#
loop_
_entity_poly.entity_id
_entity_poly.type
_entity_poly.pdbx_seq_one_letter_code
_entity_poly.pdbx_strand_id
1 'polypeptide(L)'
;MNVFPLELPPLRDRPEDIPLLAKHFTQKMARHMNRAIDAIPTEALRQLMSWDWPGNVRELENVIERAVLLTRGNNLNLHLNVRQSRLLPTLNEDSALRSSMAQLLHPTTPENDEEERQRIVQVLRETNGIVAGPRGAATRLGMKRTTLLSRMQRLGISVREVL
;
A
#
# COMPACT_ATOMS: atom_id res chain seq x y z
N MET A 1 40.08 4.29 -23.59
CA MET A 1 38.86 3.47 -23.42
C MET A 1 37.68 4.43 -23.50
N ASN A 2 37.03 4.53 -24.66
CA ASN A 2 35.99 5.52 -24.91
C ASN A 2 34.64 4.89 -24.59
N VAL A 3 34.09 5.21 -23.42
CA VAL A 3 32.73 4.80 -23.03
C VAL A 3 31.80 5.91 -23.53
N PHE A 4 30.95 5.58 -24.50
CA PHE A 4 29.93 6.53 -24.99
C PHE A 4 28.83 6.65 -23.93
N PRO A 5 28.54 7.84 -23.38
CA PRO A 5 27.45 8.00 -22.43
C PRO A 5 26.10 7.85 -23.14
N LEU A 6 25.27 6.93 -22.64
CA LEU A 6 23.85 6.84 -23.00
C LEU A 6 23.05 7.64 -21.98
N GLU A 7 22.62 8.84 -22.37
CA GLU A 7 21.72 9.66 -21.55
C GLU A 7 20.28 9.16 -21.74
N LEU A 8 19.70 8.60 -20.69
CA LEU A 8 18.28 8.25 -20.67
C LEU A 8 17.49 9.48 -20.20
N PRO A 9 16.64 10.09 -21.06
CA PRO A 9 15.89 11.25 -20.64
C PRO A 9 14.83 10.85 -19.60
N PRO A 10 14.59 11.71 -18.60
CA PRO A 10 13.63 11.47 -17.54
C PRO A 10 12.21 11.34 -18.09
N LEU A 11 11.33 10.70 -17.32
CA LEU A 11 9.96 10.40 -17.75
C LEU A 11 9.13 11.66 -18.07
N ARG A 12 9.46 12.79 -17.45
CA ARG A 12 8.83 14.10 -17.71
C ARG A 12 9.06 14.64 -19.12
N ASP A 13 10.15 14.24 -19.77
CA ASP A 13 10.51 14.70 -21.12
C ASP A 13 9.87 13.82 -22.22
N ARG A 14 9.11 12.79 -21.81
CA ARG A 14 8.49 11.77 -22.68
C ARG A 14 7.08 11.38 -22.17
N PRO A 15 6.16 12.33 -21.94
CA PRO A 15 4.85 12.05 -21.39
C PRO A 15 4.00 11.09 -22.25
N GLU A 16 4.30 10.97 -23.54
CA GLU A 16 3.69 10.03 -24.49
C GLU A 16 3.95 8.55 -24.14
N ASP A 17 5.01 8.24 -23.40
CA ASP A 17 5.32 6.88 -22.94
C ASP A 17 4.47 6.47 -21.72
N ILE A 18 3.93 7.45 -20.98
CA ILE A 18 3.22 7.24 -19.72
C ILE A 18 1.98 6.33 -19.89
N PRO A 19 1.10 6.52 -20.90
CA PRO A 19 -0.06 5.63 -21.08
C PRO A 19 0.32 4.16 -21.30
N LEU A 20 1.38 3.91 -22.08
CA LEU A 20 1.85 2.56 -22.39
C LEU A 20 2.46 1.90 -21.14
N LEU A 21 3.33 2.63 -20.44
CA LEU A 21 3.92 2.19 -19.18
C LEU A 21 2.85 1.94 -18.13
N ALA A 22 1.86 2.83 -18.04
CA ALA A 22 0.79 2.71 -17.06
C ALA A 22 -0.03 1.44 -17.29
N LYS A 23 -0.43 1.18 -18.54
CA LYS A 23 -1.11 -0.05 -18.93
C LYS A 23 -0.29 -1.29 -18.57
N HIS A 24 1.00 -1.28 -18.88
CA HIS A 24 1.90 -2.40 -18.56
C HIS A 24 1.94 -2.68 -17.06
N PHE A 25 2.18 -1.66 -16.23
CA PHE A 25 2.25 -1.82 -14.77
C PHE A 25 0.91 -2.23 -14.17
N THR A 26 -0.21 -1.65 -14.63
CA THR A 26 -1.55 -2.05 -14.18
C THR A 26 -1.80 -3.53 -14.45
N GLN A 27 -1.51 -4.02 -15.65
CA GLN A 27 -1.69 -5.44 -16.01
C GLN A 27 -0.76 -6.36 -15.21
N LYS A 28 0.51 -5.98 -15.07
CA LYS A 28 1.51 -6.73 -14.30
C LYS A 28 1.06 -6.88 -12.85
N MET A 29 0.61 -5.80 -12.22
CA MET A 29 0.17 -5.79 -10.81
C MET A 29 -1.18 -6.47 -10.62
N ALA A 30 -2.15 -6.25 -11.52
CA ALA A 30 -3.45 -6.91 -11.46
C ALA A 30 -3.31 -8.43 -11.51
N ARG A 31 -2.46 -8.97 -12.40
CA ARG A 31 -2.13 -10.40 -12.46
C ARG A 31 -1.47 -10.90 -11.18
N HIS A 32 -0.46 -10.17 -10.69
CA HIS A 32 0.25 -10.54 -9.47
C HIS A 32 -0.67 -10.55 -8.23
N MET A 33 -1.66 -9.66 -8.17
CA MET A 33 -2.56 -9.51 -7.03
C MET A 33 -3.91 -10.24 -7.21
N ASN A 34 -4.08 -11.00 -8.29
CA ASN A 34 -5.33 -11.66 -8.67
C ASN A 34 -6.54 -10.71 -8.66
N ARG A 35 -6.36 -9.50 -9.22
CA ARG A 35 -7.42 -8.48 -9.37
C ARG A 35 -7.82 -8.32 -10.83
N ALA A 36 -9.10 -8.06 -11.07
CA ALA A 36 -9.61 -7.67 -12.37
C ALA A 36 -9.62 -6.14 -12.46
N ILE A 37 -8.68 -5.56 -13.21
CA ILE A 37 -8.67 -4.14 -13.57
C ILE A 37 -8.57 -4.08 -15.09
N ASP A 38 -9.68 -3.71 -15.71
CA ASP A 38 -9.87 -3.79 -17.16
C ASP A 38 -9.61 -2.44 -17.84
N ALA A 39 -9.73 -1.35 -17.10
CA ALA A 39 -9.60 -0.01 -17.65
C ALA A 39 -8.85 0.96 -16.72
N ILE A 40 -8.06 1.82 -17.35
CA ILE A 40 -7.53 3.05 -16.73
C ILE A 40 -8.42 4.20 -17.21
N PRO A 41 -9.15 4.88 -16.32
CA PRO A 41 -9.98 6.01 -16.71
C PRO A 41 -9.18 7.11 -17.41
N THR A 42 -9.77 7.79 -18.39
CA THR A 42 -9.12 8.89 -19.13
C THR A 42 -8.64 10.01 -18.20
N GLU A 43 -9.39 10.30 -17.14
CA GLU A 43 -9.01 11.28 -16.12
C GLU A 43 -7.75 10.85 -15.36
N ALA A 44 -7.64 9.57 -15.00
CA ALA A 44 -6.44 9.03 -14.36
C ALA A 44 -5.22 9.13 -15.31
N LEU A 45 -5.38 8.81 -16.59
CA LEU A 45 -4.30 8.98 -17.57
C LEU A 45 -3.87 10.44 -17.70
N ARG A 46 -4.82 11.38 -17.75
CA ARG A 46 -4.52 12.82 -17.80
C ARG A 46 -3.70 13.26 -16.58
N GLN A 47 -4.09 12.82 -15.39
CA GLN A 47 -3.36 13.11 -14.16
C GLN A 47 -1.95 12.53 -14.15
N LEU A 48 -1.78 11.29 -14.63
CA LEU A 48 -0.46 10.68 -14.77
C LEU A 48 0.43 11.45 -15.75
N MET A 49 -0.14 11.94 -16.85
CA MET A 49 0.60 12.71 -17.86
C MET A 49 0.97 14.13 -17.41
N SER A 50 0.20 14.73 -16.50
CA SER A 50 0.46 16.08 -15.98
C SER A 50 1.49 16.13 -14.84
N TRP A 51 2.01 14.99 -14.38
CA TRP A 51 2.90 14.91 -13.23
C TRP A 51 4.38 14.89 -13.65
N ASP A 52 5.26 15.51 -12.83
CA ASP A 52 6.69 15.71 -13.17
C ASP A 52 7.60 14.48 -12.95
N TRP A 53 7.04 13.41 -12.37
CA TRP A 53 7.70 12.14 -12.02
C TRP A 53 9.15 12.30 -11.52
N PRO A 54 9.40 12.98 -10.38
CA PRO A 54 10.75 13.13 -9.82
C PRO A 54 11.50 11.80 -9.60
N GLY A 55 10.80 10.69 -9.37
CA GLY A 55 11.36 9.34 -9.30
C GLY A 55 11.29 8.55 -10.61
N ASN A 56 11.02 9.21 -11.74
CA ASN A 56 10.91 8.63 -13.08
C ASN A 56 9.96 7.42 -13.12
N VAL A 57 10.29 6.41 -13.93
CA VAL A 57 9.51 5.19 -14.13
C VAL A 57 9.27 4.42 -12.83
N ARG A 58 10.19 4.48 -11.86
CA ARG A 58 10.00 3.80 -10.56
C ARG A 58 8.88 4.43 -9.75
N GLU A 59 8.75 5.75 -9.78
CA GLU A 59 7.64 6.43 -9.10
C GLU A 59 6.31 6.11 -9.78
N LEU A 60 6.28 6.09 -11.12
CA LEU A 60 5.10 5.68 -11.89
C LEU A 60 4.66 4.26 -11.50
N GLU A 61 5.59 3.31 -11.47
CA GLU A 61 5.30 1.92 -11.06
C GLU A 61 4.72 1.85 -9.65
N ASN A 62 5.33 2.55 -8.67
CA ASN A 62 4.86 2.58 -7.28
C ASN A 62 3.46 3.19 -7.12
N VAL A 63 3.19 4.29 -7.85
CA VAL A 63 1.88 4.94 -7.84
C VAL A 63 0.82 3.99 -8.39
N ILE A 64 1.12 3.29 -9.49
CA ILE A 64 0.19 2.36 -10.12
C ILE A 64 -0.02 1.12 -9.26
N GLU A 65 1.03 0.56 -8.65
CA GLU A 65 0.90 -0.57 -7.72
C GLU A 65 -0.06 -0.22 -6.59
N ARG A 66 0.10 0.96 -5.97
CA ARG A 66 -0.82 1.46 -4.96
C ARG A 66 -2.23 1.67 -5.50
N ALA A 67 -2.38 2.26 -6.69
CA ALA A 67 -3.69 2.46 -7.31
C ALA A 67 -4.42 1.13 -7.53
N VAL A 68 -3.71 0.11 -8.06
CA VAL A 68 -4.23 -1.25 -8.24
C VAL A 68 -4.64 -1.87 -6.91
N LEU A 69 -3.84 -1.68 -5.86
CA LEU A 69 -4.14 -2.17 -4.52
C LEU A 69 -5.40 -1.53 -3.92
N LEU A 70 -5.59 -0.23 -4.12
CA LEU A 70 -6.69 0.56 -3.55
C LEU A 70 -7.98 0.48 -4.37
N THR A 71 -7.89 0.09 -5.63
CA THR A 71 -9.04 0.01 -6.53
C THR A 71 -10.03 -1.06 -6.07
N ARG A 72 -11.29 -0.64 -5.91
CA ARG A 72 -12.43 -1.52 -5.66
C ARG A 72 -13.31 -1.53 -6.92
N GLY A 73 -13.13 -2.54 -7.76
CA GLY A 73 -13.79 -2.69 -9.05
C GLY A 73 -12.82 -2.78 -10.21
N ASN A 74 -13.34 -2.64 -11.43
CA ASN A 74 -12.61 -2.90 -12.66
C ASN A 74 -11.91 -1.67 -13.25
N ASN A 75 -12.18 -0.48 -12.69
CA ASN A 75 -11.61 0.79 -13.14
C ASN A 75 -10.53 1.27 -12.18
N LEU A 76 -9.31 1.51 -12.68
CA LEU A 76 -8.20 1.97 -11.85
C LEU A 76 -8.54 3.29 -11.15
N ASN A 77 -8.52 3.27 -9.82
CA ASN A 77 -8.68 4.46 -9.00
C ASN A 77 -7.31 5.04 -8.61
N LEU A 78 -6.98 6.19 -9.19
CA LEU A 78 -5.70 6.87 -9.01
C LEU A 78 -5.78 7.91 -7.89
N HIS A 79 -4.90 7.79 -6.89
CA HIS A 79 -4.77 8.75 -5.78
C HIS A 79 -3.33 9.30 -5.74
N LEU A 80 -3.10 10.39 -6.47
CA LEU A 80 -1.82 11.12 -6.46
C LEU A 80 -1.74 12.07 -5.26
N ASN A 81 -1.14 11.61 -4.16
CA ASN A 81 -0.89 12.44 -2.98
C ASN A 81 0.57 12.93 -2.96
N VAL A 82 0.78 14.24 -3.12
CA VAL A 82 2.09 14.94 -3.13
C VAL A 82 2.97 14.58 -1.91
N ARG A 83 2.37 14.29 -0.76
CA ARG A 83 3.09 13.97 0.49
C ARG A 83 3.63 12.54 0.57
N GLN A 84 3.07 11.59 -0.18
CA GLN A 84 3.43 10.18 -0.08
C GLN A 84 4.58 9.78 -1.00
N SER A 85 4.83 10.55 -2.07
CA SER A 85 5.93 10.29 -3.01
C SER A 85 7.32 10.47 -2.35
N ARG A 86 7.47 11.42 -1.42
CA ARG A 86 8.76 11.70 -0.74
C ARG A 86 9.13 10.72 0.39
N LEU A 87 8.28 9.75 0.74
CA LEU A 87 8.42 8.96 1.96
C LEU A 87 8.89 7.51 1.77
N LEU A 88 9.30 7.09 0.57
CA LEU A 88 9.68 5.69 0.37
C LEU A 88 11.20 5.49 0.32
N PRO A 89 11.80 4.79 1.31
CA PRO A 89 13.06 4.09 1.11
C PRO A 89 12.84 3.02 0.05
N THR A 90 13.85 2.79 -0.78
CA THR A 90 13.91 1.65 -1.70
C THR A 90 13.79 0.35 -0.90
N LEU A 91 12.64 -0.32 -0.98
CA LEU A 91 12.44 -1.63 -0.36
C LEU A 91 12.52 -2.71 -1.43
N ASN A 92 13.76 -3.10 -1.73
CA ASN A 92 14.01 -4.49 -2.08
C ASN A 92 13.71 -5.36 -0.84
N GLU A 93 13.07 -6.50 -1.09
CA GLU A 93 12.97 -7.65 -0.19
C GLU A 93 12.14 -7.44 1.10
N ASP A 94 10.84 -7.73 1.03
CA ASP A 94 10.27 -8.83 1.83
C ASP A 94 8.75 -8.97 1.60
N SER A 95 8.37 -10.13 1.04
CA SER A 95 7.02 -10.65 0.81
C SER A 95 6.06 -10.50 2.01
N ALA A 96 6.60 -10.37 3.23
CA ALA A 96 5.90 -10.19 4.49
C ALA A 96 5.10 -8.87 4.64
N LEU A 97 5.53 -7.78 3.99
CA LEU A 97 4.83 -6.49 4.07
C LEU A 97 3.56 -6.48 3.20
N ARG A 98 3.54 -7.29 2.13
CA ARG A 98 2.46 -7.38 1.14
C ARG A 98 1.19 -7.99 1.74
N SER A 99 1.31 -9.04 2.57
CA SER A 99 0.16 -9.60 3.30
C SER A 99 -0.36 -8.67 4.40
N SER A 100 0.53 -7.89 5.02
CA SER A 100 0.14 -6.91 6.04
C SER A 100 -0.66 -5.76 5.43
N MET A 101 -0.32 -5.32 4.22
CA MET A 101 -1.07 -4.29 3.49
C MET A 101 -2.37 -4.80 2.84
N ALA A 102 -2.42 -6.05 2.40
CA ALA A 102 -3.64 -6.65 1.86
C ALA A 102 -4.76 -6.78 2.94
N GLN A 103 -4.39 -6.97 4.21
CA GLN A 103 -5.33 -6.99 5.34
C GLN A 103 -5.73 -5.59 5.85
N LEU A 104 -5.10 -4.50 5.38
CA LEU A 104 -5.39 -3.13 5.83
C LEU A 104 -6.56 -2.45 5.09
N LEU A 105 -7.16 -3.07 4.07
CA LEU A 105 -7.96 -2.32 3.08
C LEU A 105 -9.36 -2.89 2.74
N HIS A 106 -9.85 -3.88 3.49
CA HIS A 106 -11.29 -4.13 3.52
C HIS A 106 -11.99 -2.87 4.07
N PRO A 107 -13.02 -2.32 3.39
CA PRO A 107 -13.93 -1.42 4.07
C PRO A 107 -14.76 -2.28 5.01
N THR A 108 -14.29 -2.45 6.22
CA THR A 108 -15.14 -2.98 7.26
C THR A 108 -16.11 -1.88 7.65
N THR A 109 -17.40 -2.19 7.58
CA THR A 109 -18.47 -1.37 8.15
C THR A 109 -18.13 -1.01 9.61
N PRO A 110 -18.65 0.11 10.14
CA PRO A 110 -18.40 0.51 11.53
C PRO A 110 -18.72 -0.58 12.58
N GLU A 111 -19.57 -1.55 12.23
CA GLU A 111 -19.87 -2.74 13.05
C GLU A 111 -18.66 -3.65 13.23
N ASN A 112 -17.87 -3.90 12.18
CA ASN A 112 -16.69 -4.77 12.28
C ASN A 112 -15.54 -4.12 13.07
N ASP A 113 -15.45 -2.79 13.07
CA ASP A 113 -14.39 -2.07 13.77
C ASP A 113 -14.57 -2.15 15.30
N GLU A 114 -15.82 -2.11 15.80
CA GLU A 114 -16.09 -2.27 17.22
C GLU A 114 -15.89 -3.73 17.67
N GLU A 115 -16.32 -4.71 16.87
CA GLU A 115 -16.06 -6.13 17.16
C GLU A 115 -14.56 -6.45 17.15
N GLU A 116 -13.82 -5.90 16.19
CA GLU A 116 -12.37 -6.05 16.10
C GLU A 116 -11.68 -5.38 17.29
N ARG A 117 -12.13 -4.17 17.66
CA ARG A 117 -11.65 -3.45 18.83
C ARG A 117 -11.87 -4.25 20.10
N GLN A 118 -13.08 -4.77 20.31
CA GLN A 118 -13.41 -5.59 21.49
C GLN A 118 -12.54 -6.85 21.55
N ARG A 119 -12.33 -7.52 20.42
CA ARG A 119 -11.45 -8.70 20.34
C ARG A 119 -10.00 -8.37 20.70
N ILE A 120 -9.46 -7.27 20.16
CA ILE A 120 -8.09 -6.84 20.47
C ILE A 120 -7.95 -6.45 21.95
N VAL A 121 -8.92 -5.71 22.49
CA VAL A 121 -8.96 -5.31 23.90
C VAL A 121 -9.03 -6.54 24.82
N GLN A 122 -9.89 -7.51 24.50
CA GLN A 122 -10.03 -8.75 25.27
C GLN A 122 -8.70 -9.52 25.33
N VAL A 123 -8.03 -9.70 24.20
CA VAL A 123 -6.73 -10.40 24.17
C VAL A 123 -5.63 -9.60 24.86
N LEU A 124 -5.64 -8.26 24.76
CA LEU A 124 -4.70 -7.41 25.50
C LEU A 124 -4.88 -7.54 27.01
N ARG A 125 -6.12 -7.68 27.51
CA ARG A 125 -6.38 -7.96 28.93
C ARG A 125 -5.87 -9.33 29.36
N GLU A 126 -6.15 -10.37 28.57
CA GLU A 126 -5.68 -11.74 28.85
C GLU A 126 -4.14 -11.86 28.83
N THR A 127 -3.46 -10.97 28.13
CA THR A 127 -1.99 -10.94 28.01
C THR A 127 -1.34 -9.89 28.93
N ASN A 128 -2.09 -9.28 29.86
CA ASN A 128 -1.61 -8.21 30.75
C ASN A 128 -0.91 -7.06 30.01
N GLY A 129 -1.46 -6.65 28.86
CA GLY A 129 -0.94 -5.57 28.02
C GLY A 129 0.33 -5.89 27.24
N ILE A 130 0.76 -7.17 27.20
CA ILE A 130 1.93 -7.57 26.43
C ILE A 130 1.57 -7.61 24.95
N VAL A 131 2.01 -6.62 24.18
CA VAL A 131 1.71 -6.52 22.74
C VAL A 131 2.46 -7.58 21.91
N ALA A 132 3.67 -7.96 22.30
CA ALA A 132 4.56 -8.81 21.50
C ALA A 132 5.31 -9.86 22.34
N GLY A 133 5.66 -10.98 21.70
CA GLY A 133 6.40 -12.10 22.32
C GLY A 133 5.61 -13.41 22.31
N PRO A 134 6.18 -14.51 22.82
CA PRO A 134 5.52 -15.83 22.82
C PRO A 134 4.17 -15.84 23.56
N ARG A 135 4.01 -14.94 24.54
CA ARG A 135 2.79 -14.73 25.32
C ARG A 135 2.06 -13.42 24.99
N GLY A 136 2.45 -12.74 23.92
CA GLY A 136 1.89 -11.45 23.55
C GLY A 136 0.60 -11.54 22.74
N ALA A 137 -0.18 -10.45 22.75
CA ALA A 137 -1.45 -10.34 22.06
C ALA A 137 -1.33 -10.58 20.54
N ALA A 138 -0.23 -10.15 19.91
CA ALA A 138 0.00 -10.38 18.49
C ALA A 138 0.05 -11.88 18.15
N THR A 139 0.74 -12.67 18.98
CA THR A 139 0.86 -14.13 18.81
C THR A 139 -0.47 -14.84 19.05
N ARG A 140 -1.23 -14.41 20.07
CA ARG A 140 -2.59 -14.92 20.36
C ARG A 140 -3.59 -14.63 19.25
N LEU A 141 -3.46 -13.47 18.60
CA LEU A 141 -4.27 -13.06 17.45
C LEU A 141 -3.76 -13.63 16.12
N GLY A 142 -2.68 -14.42 16.13
CA GLY A 142 -2.12 -15.03 14.92
C GLY A 142 -1.55 -14.01 13.93
N MET A 143 -1.13 -12.84 14.41
CA MET A 143 -0.67 -11.74 13.57
C MET A 143 0.71 -11.21 13.98
N LYS A 144 1.39 -10.53 13.06
CA LYS A 144 2.68 -9.90 13.36
C LYS A 144 2.48 -8.71 14.29
N ARG A 145 3.49 -8.43 15.13
CA ARG A 145 3.53 -7.26 16.03
C ARG A 145 3.19 -5.96 15.30
N THR A 146 3.77 -5.75 14.11
CA THR A 146 3.58 -4.54 13.30
C THR A 146 2.14 -4.39 12.83
N THR A 147 1.47 -5.49 12.47
CA THR A 147 0.05 -5.50 12.08
C THR A 147 -0.85 -5.17 13.26
N LEU A 148 -0.57 -5.71 14.45
CA LEU A 148 -1.32 -5.39 15.67
C LEU A 148 -1.18 -3.91 16.04
N LEU A 149 0.04 -3.37 16.02
CA LEU A 149 0.30 -1.95 16.32
C LEU A 149 -0.45 -1.00 15.37
N SER A 150 -0.45 -1.32 14.07
CA SER A 150 -1.18 -0.54 13.07
C SER A 150 -2.70 -0.56 13.30
N ARG A 151 -3.27 -1.72 13.66
CA ARG A 151 -4.70 -1.84 14.00
C ARG A 151 -5.06 -1.10 15.29
N MET A 152 -4.21 -1.18 16.30
CA MET A 152 -4.38 -0.43 17.55
C MET A 152 -4.39 1.09 17.31
N GLN A 153 -3.50 1.60 16.45
CA GLN A 153 -3.50 3.03 16.09
C GLN A 153 -4.77 3.44 15.33
N ARG A 154 -5.24 2.61 14.40
CA ARG A 154 -6.47 2.86 13.64
C ARG A 154 -7.72 2.89 14.53
N LEU A 155 -7.81 1.95 15.48
CA LEU A 155 -8.95 1.76 16.37
C LEU A 155 -8.86 2.59 17.66
N GLY A 156 -7.82 3.43 17.81
CA GLY A 156 -7.61 4.26 19.00
C GLY A 156 -7.43 3.46 20.29
N ILE A 157 -6.77 2.30 20.23
CA ILE A 157 -6.54 1.42 21.39
C ILE A 157 -5.13 1.65 21.94
N SER A 158 -5.03 2.16 23.17
CA SER A 158 -3.75 2.24 23.88
C SER A 158 -3.63 1.13 24.92
N VAL A 159 -2.44 0.51 25.04
CA VAL A 159 -2.16 -0.49 26.08
C VAL A 159 -2.44 0.06 27.50
N ARG A 160 -2.20 1.36 27.70
CA ARG A 160 -2.44 2.08 28.97
C ARG A 160 -3.92 2.32 29.29
N GLU A 161 -4.82 2.21 28.31
CA GLU A 161 -6.26 2.40 28.50
C GLU A 161 -6.98 1.07 28.75
N VAL A 162 -6.31 -0.05 28.47
CA VAL A 162 -6.89 -1.40 28.55
C VAL A 162 -6.59 -2.09 29.89
N LEU A 163 -5.53 -1.66 30.58
CA LEU A 163 -5.11 -2.06 31.93
C LEU A 163 -5.48 -0.99 32.94
#